data_AF-A0A389M4P5-F1
#
_entry.id   AF-A0A389M4P5-F1
#
_cell.length_a   1.000
_cell.length_b   1.000
_cell.length_c   1.000
_cell.angle_alpha   90.00
_cell.angle_beta   90.00
_cell.angle_gamma   90.00
#
_symmetry.space_group_name_H-M   'P 1'
#
loop_
_entity.id
_entity.type
_entity.pdbx_description
1 polymer ?
#
loop_
_entity_poly.entity_id
_entity_poly.type
_entity_poly.pdbx_seq_one_letter_code
_entity_poly.pdbx_strand_id
1 'polypeptide(L)' 'MSYSVELSKQAEKTLKKLDKQQQILLLSWIKRNLVGCKSPRISGKPLTGDLKGSWRYRVGIYRIITSIEDEVMKI' A
#
# COMPACT_ATOMS: atom_id res chain seq x y z
N MET A 1 -8.93 -16.36 -2.87
CA MET A 1 -8.87 -15.07 -3.58
C MET A 1 -7.60 -14.34 -3.18
N SER A 2 -6.96 -13.69 -4.13
CA SER A 2 -5.66 -13.02 -4.00
C SER A 2 -5.82 -11.58 -4.44
N TYR A 3 -5.41 -10.62 -3.60
CA TYR A 3 -5.57 -9.21 -3.92
C TYR A 3 -4.55 -8.73 -4.95
N SER A 4 -4.99 -7.91 -5.91
CA SER A 4 -4.13 -7.14 -6.81
C SER A 4 -3.78 -5.78 -6.19
N VAL A 5 -2.69 -5.17 -6.66
CA VAL A 5 -2.24 -3.85 -6.18
C VAL A 5 -2.07 -2.91 -7.36
N GLU A 6 -2.70 -1.74 -7.26
CA GLU A 6 -2.61 -0.66 -8.24
C GLU A 6 -2.02 0.59 -7.58
N LEU A 7 -1.05 1.22 -8.25
CA LEU A 7 -0.52 2.51 -7.82
C LEU A 7 -1.34 3.63 -8.48
N SER A 8 -1.87 4.54 -7.68
CA SER A 8 -2.47 5.76 -8.19
C SER A 8 -1.42 6.68 -8.81
N LYS A 9 -1.83 7.56 -9.73
CA LYS A 9 -0.93 8.59 -10.30
C LYS A 9 -0.28 9.47 -9.22
N GLN A 10 -0.98 9.69 -8.11
CA GLN A 10 -0.46 10.46 -6.98
C GLN A 10 0.61 9.67 -6.21
N ALA A 11 0.37 8.39 -5.95
CA ALA A 11 1.36 7.50 -5.34
C ALA A 11 2.60 7.36 -6.22
N GLU A 12 2.45 7.18 -7.53
CA GLU A 12 3.59 7.13 -8.46
C GLU A 12 4.42 8.42 -8.43
N LYS A 13 3.77 9.58 -8.47
CA LYS A 13 4.48 10.88 -8.36
C LYS A 13 5.22 11.02 -7.05
N THR A 14 4.65 10.54 -5.95
CA THR A 14 5.26 10.61 -4.62
C THR A 14 6.43 9.64 -4.51
N LEU A 15 6.28 8.42 -5.04
CA LEU A 15 7.33 7.42 -5.10
C LEU A 15 8.53 7.91 -5.92
N LYS A 16 8.28 8.54 -7.07
CA LYS A 16 9.33 9.12 -7.93
C LYS A 16 10.15 10.24 -7.26
N LYS A 17 9.64 10.88 -6.21
CA LYS A 17 10.37 11.90 -5.43
C LYS A 17 11.35 11.30 -4.42
N LEU A 18 11.23 10.01 -4.10
CA LEU A 18 12.15 9.32 -3.20
C LEU A 18 13.43 8.93 -3.94
N ASP A 19 14.52 8.68 -3.22
CA ASP A 19 15.71 8.13 -3.85
C ASP A 19 15.49 6.69 -4.33
N LYS A 20 16.36 6.23 -5.23
CA LYS A 20 16.21 4.94 -5.89
C LYS A 20 16.20 3.75 -4.93
N GLN A 21 16.95 3.80 -3.82
CA GLN A 21 16.98 2.72 -2.84
C GLN A 21 15.67 2.65 -2.06
N GLN A 22 15.12 3.80 -1.66
CA GLN A 22 13.82 3.89 -0.99
C GLN A 22 12.69 3.41 -1.90
N GLN A 23 12.72 3.76 -3.19
CA GLN A 23 11.74 3.28 -4.16
C GLN A 23 11.77 1.75 -4.27
N ILE A 24 12.96 1.16 -4.42
CA ILE A 24 13.13 -0.29 -4.50
C ILE A 24 12.62 -0.95 -3.21
N LEU A 25 13.00 -0.43 -2.04
CA LEU A 25 12.57 -0.95 -0.76
C LEU A 25 11.03 -1.01 -0.65
N LEU A 26 10.35 0.09 -0.99
CA LEU A 26 8.89 0.19 -0.91
C LEU A 26 8.21 -0.74 -1.92
N LEU A 27 8.66 -0.76 -3.18
CA LEU A 27 8.09 -1.62 -4.21
C LEU A 27 8.29 -3.11 -3.89
N SER A 28 9.48 -3.49 -3.43
CA SER A 28 9.75 -4.87 -2.99
C SER A 28 8.88 -5.26 -1.80
N TRP A 29 8.67 -4.35 -0.85
CA TRP A 29 7.78 -4.60 0.28
C TRP A 29 6.33 -4.77 -0.18
N ILE A 30 5.81 -3.90 -1.06
CA ILE A 30 4.45 -4.00 -1.62
C ILE A 30 4.28 -5.33 -2.33
N LYS A 31 5.23 -5.69 -3.21
CA LYS A 31 5.17 -6.94 -3.98
C LYS A 31 5.18 -8.18 -3.08
N ARG A 32 5.91 -8.15 -1.96
CA ARG A 32 6.01 -9.30 -1.04
C ARG A 32 4.83 -9.42 -0.09
N ASN A 33 4.26 -8.31 0.36
CA ASN A 33 3.30 -8.30 1.46
C ASN A 33 1.85 -8.04 1.03
N LEU A 34 1.65 -7.31 -0.08
CA LEU A 34 0.32 -6.89 -0.53
C LEU A 34 -0.13 -7.66 -1.78
N VAL A 35 0.75 -7.82 -2.77
CA VAL A 35 0.42 -8.57 -3.98
C VAL A 35 0.23 -10.05 -3.66
N GLY A 36 -0.93 -10.60 -4.01
CA GLY A 36 -1.23 -12.00 -3.76
C GLY A 36 -1.62 -12.32 -2.31
N CYS A 37 -1.73 -11.30 -1.45
CA CYS A 37 -2.13 -11.48 -0.06
C CYS A 37 -3.57 -11.99 0.02
N LYS A 38 -3.83 -12.97 0.90
CA LYS A 38 -5.20 -13.49 1.14
C LYS A 38 -6.01 -12.61 2.08
N SER A 39 -5.36 -11.83 2.92
CA SER A 39 -6.02 -11.02 3.95
C SER A 39 -5.21 -9.76 4.26
N PRO A 40 -5.23 -8.77 3.35
CA PRO A 40 -4.50 -7.51 3.52
C PRO A 40 -4.90 -6.75 4.80
N ARG A 41 -6.14 -6.93 5.24
CA ARG A 41 -6.69 -6.30 6.44
C ARG A 41 -6.01 -6.72 7.75
N ILE A 42 -5.27 -7.84 7.76
CA ILE A 42 -4.61 -8.38 8.95
C ILE A 42 -3.28 -7.66 9.23
N SER A 43 -2.52 -7.33 8.18
CA SER A 43 -1.18 -6.73 8.33
C SER A 43 -1.22 -5.20 8.41
N GLY A 44 -2.31 -4.58 7.99
CA GLY A 44 -2.50 -3.13 8.02
C GLY A 44 -3.38 -2.67 9.19
N LYS A 45 -3.21 -1.42 9.61
CA LYS A 45 -4.14 -0.78 10.56
C LYS A 45 -5.22 0.00 9.79
N PRO A 46 -6.52 -0.23 10.04
CA PRO A 46 -7.57 0.58 9.44
C PRO A 46 -7.44 2.02 9.92
N LEU A 47 -7.68 2.97 9.02
CA LEU A 47 -7.81 4.39 9.34
C LEU A 47 -9.26 4.70 9.73
N THR A 48 -9.42 5.74 10.55
CA THR A 48 -10.70 6.20 11.12
C THR A 48 -11.03 7.62 10.68
N GLY A 49 -12.25 8.09 10.95
CA GLY A 49 -12.71 9.42 10.55
C GLY A 49 -12.91 9.52 9.04
N ASP A 50 -12.45 10.63 8.44
CA ASP A 50 -12.62 10.91 7.00
C ASP A 50 -11.91 9.91 6.09
N LEU A 51 -10.94 9.16 6.62
CA LEU A 51 -10.19 8.12 5.90
C LEU A 51 -10.71 6.70 6.20
N LYS A 52 -11.94 6.57 6.70
CA LYS A 52 -12.59 5.28 6.94
C LYS A 52 -12.70 4.50 5.63
N GLY A 53 -12.19 3.27 5.63
CA GLY A 53 -12.09 2.43 4.43
C GLY A 53 -10.68 2.37 3.82
N SER A 54 -9.75 3.18 4.34
CA SER A 54 -8.33 3.05 4.03
C SER A 54 -7.57 2.27 5.10
N TRP A 55 -6.49 1.62 4.68
CA TRP A 55 -5.55 0.89 5.51
C TRP A 55 -4.19 1.55 5.45
N ARG A 56 -3.47 1.50 6.58
CA ARG A 56 -2.11 2.00 6.70
C ARG A 56 -1.16 0.85 7.01
N TYR A 57 -0.12 0.71 6.19
CA TYR A 57 1.00 -0.18 6.43
C TYR A 57 2.26 0.62 6.77
N ARG A 58 3.08 0.07 7.67
CA ARG A 58 4.36 0.67 8.06
C ARG A 58 5.51 -0.08 7.39
N VAL A 59 6.37 0.65 6.69
CA VAL A 59 7.59 0.12 6.07
C VAL A 59 8.77 0.95 6.54
N GLY A 60 9.44 0.51 7.61
CA GLY A 60 10.48 1.30 8.28
C GLY A 60 9.92 2.64 8.79
N ILE A 61 10.39 3.74 8.19
CA ILE A 61 9.94 5.11 8.48
C ILE A 61 8.77 5.57 7.59
N TYR A 62 8.45 4.82 6.53
CA TYR A 62 7.39 5.16 5.58
C TYR A 62 6.04 4.61 6.01
N ARG A 63 5.00 5.28 5.53
CA ARG A 63 3.60 4.86 5.68
C ARG A 63 3.02 4.73 4.28
N ILE A 64 2.49 3.55 3.97
CA ILE A 64 1.75 3.28 2.76
C ILE A 64 0.27 3.31 3.15
N ILE A 65 -0.51 4.17 2.51
CA ILE A 65 -1.95 4.25 2.68
C ILE A 65 -2.57 3.57 1.47
N THR A 66 -3.57 2.72 1.69
CA THR A 66 -4.25 1.98 0.62
C THR A 66 -5.74 2.00 0.84
N SER A 67 -6.55 2.19 -0.19
CA SER A 67 -7.96 1.78 -0.16
C SER A 67 -8.08 0.32 -0.59
N ILE A 68 -8.99 -0.41 0.05
CA ILE A 68 -9.30 -1.80 -0.30
C ILE A 68 -10.72 -1.79 -0.84
N GLU A 69 -10.85 -1.92 -2.16
CA GLU A 69 -12.12 -1.99 -2.89
C GLU A 69 -12.23 -3.39 -3.49
N ASP A 70 -13.20 -4.17 -3.02
CA ASP A 70 -13.41 -5.58 -3.38
C ASP A 70 -12.14 -6.44 -3.23
N GLU A 71 -11.45 -6.71 -4.33
CA GLU A 71 -10.21 -7.50 -4.42
C GLU A 71 -8.99 -6.69 -4.90
N VAL A 72 -9.15 -5.37 -5.02
CA VAL A 72 -8.10 -4.46 -5.51
C VAL A 72 -7.64 -3.54 -4.37
N MET A 73 -6.33 -3.48 -4.16
CA MET A 73 -5.69 -2.50 -3.30
C MET A 73 -5.16 -1.33 -4.12
N LYS A 74 -5.74 -0.15 -3.95
CA LYS A 74 -5.26 1.09 -4.57
C LYS A 74 -4.39 1.86 -3.58
N ILE A 75 -3.15 2.15 -3.98
CA ILE A 75 -2.15 2.91 -3.20
C ILE A 75 -2.10 4.36 -3.66
#